data_AF-A0A937RB26-F1
#
_entry.id   AF-A0A937RB26-F1
#
_cell.length_a   1.000
_cell.length_b   1.000
_cell.length_c   1.000
_cell.angle_alpha   90.00
_cell.angle_beta   90.00
_cell.angle_gamma   90.00
#
_symmetry.space_group_name_H-M   'P 1'
#
loop_
_entity.id
_entity.type
_entity.pdbx_description
1 polymer ?
#
loop_
_entity_poly.entity_id
_entity_poly.type
_entity_poly.pdbx_seq_one_letter_code
_entity_poly.pdbx_strand_id
1 'polypeptide(L)'
;MSNARGQQLGALYGRVSFFGRPRAGKPFALGITGAHVIDVQGRPELVVTRVDPQTPAASALKEGDVIVGANQRLFPGWEDPRVPVGYAIAAAQTKAFKGTLTLHIGRDGKFASVQIKLPIDAGYSATWPFHCEKSKAIAAAAVDYILKHGDDTFWRDLFLMGVGDEKAMASVRDNLRKAQQSGPIGSNWFGGYKLLALTEYYLLTHDPEVLPAIRCHVKGLEANQMACGGWSHGPPGGYGVMNQVGQICFIGLVLARECGVEVASKVLARAVKLSGRFIGTYGAYGDHAPGVAKYGKHAPFDNGIVPAHAVLFYLLGEEAVARRSARRSCYLYRTRMGGHAELIFSIAWSSVGAVFAPEPEFRMYADNMLWYYELSRQRSGALTCLGHTRYRRSTAALGMVLTLAEKRLRITGAPRRNKPLFPIDTLGPAQPVKAQPLPRPAGPVKIRIPDTWDTLVSGTDAEYRCLAADQLEPAQQNAWYGPGYEDGGWKLTKPGAKAGSTPGGILLRRSFKCAESDYTTLRVTLPSAVGGELFLNGERVAVLSTYRPQRGSKGLQTLDLGRLAAGALRRGENLLAARLEGVGNRAVAVGLAAGPGGVEKRKIEAHP
;
A
#
# COMPACT_ATOMS: atom_id res chain seq x y z
N MET A 1 20.43 -5.80 23.68
CA MET A 1 19.67 -7.06 23.89
C MET A 1 20.63 -8.13 24.37
N SER A 2 20.18 -9.12 25.15
CA SER A 2 21.05 -10.20 25.61
C SER A 2 21.48 -11.13 24.47
N ASN A 3 22.69 -11.69 24.56
CA ASN A 3 23.28 -12.52 23.52
C ASN A 3 22.41 -13.75 23.19
N ALA A 4 21.87 -14.41 24.21
CA ALA A 4 20.97 -15.57 24.06
C ALA A 4 19.69 -15.26 23.26
N ARG A 5 19.04 -14.11 23.51
CA ARG A 5 17.85 -13.70 22.75
C ARG A 5 18.20 -13.32 21.32
N GLY A 6 19.40 -12.78 21.08
CA GLY A 6 19.96 -12.60 19.74
C GLY A 6 20.12 -13.94 19.01
N GLN A 7 20.82 -14.91 19.61
CA GLN A 7 21.01 -16.23 19.02
C GLN A 7 19.67 -16.92 18.67
N GLN A 8 18.67 -16.86 19.57
CA GLN A 8 17.33 -17.39 19.33
C GLN A 8 16.64 -16.73 18.11
N LEU A 9 16.73 -15.40 17.98
CA LEU A 9 16.16 -14.68 16.83
C LEU A 9 16.94 -14.96 15.53
N GLY A 10 18.25 -15.20 15.62
CA GLY A 10 19.08 -15.57 14.48
C GLY A 10 18.65 -16.91 13.90
N ALA A 11 18.56 -17.93 14.75
CA ALA A 11 18.08 -19.26 14.39
C ALA A 11 16.62 -19.22 13.87
N LEU A 12 15.78 -18.34 14.42
CA LEU A 12 14.40 -18.17 13.94
C LEU A 12 14.31 -17.60 12.52
N TYR A 13 15.14 -16.62 12.14
CA TYR A 13 14.86 -15.76 10.98
C TYR A 13 15.89 -15.84 9.85
N GLY A 14 17.15 -16.17 10.14
CA GLY A 14 18.22 -16.05 9.15
C GLY A 14 18.26 -17.11 8.04
N ARG A 15 17.28 -18.02 7.96
CA ARG A 15 17.10 -19.02 6.88
C ARG A 15 15.64 -19.14 6.42
N VAL A 16 14.75 -18.23 6.83
CA VAL A 16 13.31 -18.32 6.58
C VAL A 16 12.91 -17.64 5.28
N SER A 17 12.29 -18.40 4.37
CA SER A 17 11.53 -17.85 3.25
C SER A 17 10.10 -17.53 3.68
N PHE A 18 9.61 -16.33 3.32
CA PHE A 18 8.31 -15.82 3.74
C PHE A 18 7.27 -15.94 2.63
N PHE A 19 6.15 -16.62 2.91
CA PHE A 19 5.07 -16.82 1.95
C PHE A 19 3.76 -16.23 2.46
N GLY A 20 3.12 -15.45 1.59
CA GLY A 20 1.83 -14.85 1.88
C GLY A 20 1.51 -13.77 0.85
N ARG A 21 0.31 -13.21 0.95
CA ARG A 21 -0.04 -12.02 0.18
C ARG A 21 0.77 -10.83 0.72
N PRO A 22 1.52 -10.09 -0.11
CA PRO A 22 2.21 -8.90 0.36
C PRO A 22 1.19 -7.85 0.81
N ARG A 23 1.49 -7.11 1.90
CA ARG A 23 0.55 -6.13 2.45
C ARG A 23 0.57 -4.82 1.64
N ALA A 24 1.69 -4.46 1.01
CA ALA A 24 1.81 -3.42 -0.01
C ALA A 24 1.62 -3.95 -1.45
N GLY A 25 1.52 -5.26 -1.66
CA GLY A 25 1.29 -5.89 -2.98
C GLY A 25 2.51 -5.94 -3.92
N LYS A 26 3.56 -5.14 -3.67
CA LYS A 26 4.86 -5.12 -4.38
C LYS A 26 5.97 -4.73 -3.39
N PRO A 27 7.26 -4.99 -3.70
CA PRO A 27 8.37 -4.35 -3.01
C PRO A 27 8.30 -2.82 -3.07
N PHE A 28 8.78 -2.15 -2.04
CA PHE A 28 8.81 -0.69 -1.90
C PHE A 28 10.12 -0.21 -1.28
N ALA A 29 10.48 1.06 -1.52
CA ALA A 29 11.69 1.64 -0.94
C ALA A 29 11.63 1.69 0.59
N LEU A 30 12.74 1.38 1.26
CA LEU A 30 12.92 1.54 2.70
C LEU A 30 13.34 3.00 3.00
N GLY A 31 12.51 3.95 2.53
CA GLY A 31 12.83 5.37 2.53
C GLY A 31 14.17 5.70 1.85
N ILE A 32 14.85 6.72 2.37
CA ILE A 32 16.11 7.25 1.81
C ILE A 32 17.33 6.31 1.95
N THR A 33 17.17 5.12 2.53
CA THR A 33 18.28 4.18 2.79
C THR A 33 18.88 3.59 1.51
N GLY A 34 18.09 3.45 0.44
CA GLY A 34 18.47 2.75 -0.79
C GLY A 34 18.23 1.24 -0.78
N ALA A 35 17.70 0.68 0.31
CA ALA A 35 17.16 -0.68 0.30
C ALA A 35 15.70 -0.69 -0.19
N HIS A 36 15.27 -1.82 -0.76
CA HIS A 36 13.89 -2.10 -1.13
C HIS A 36 13.41 -3.33 -0.38
N VAL A 37 12.23 -3.25 0.22
CA VAL A 37 11.69 -4.29 1.11
C VAL A 37 10.30 -4.73 0.68
N ILE A 38 9.87 -5.91 1.16
CA ILE A 38 8.49 -6.38 1.04
C ILE A 38 7.94 -6.75 2.43
N ASP A 39 6.64 -6.47 2.62
CA ASP A 39 5.89 -6.77 3.83
C ASP A 39 4.89 -7.93 3.58
N VAL A 40 4.67 -8.80 4.57
CA VAL A 40 3.73 -9.92 4.44
C VAL A 40 2.51 -9.72 5.35
N GLN A 41 1.31 -10.08 4.88
CA GLN A 41 0.11 -10.04 5.71
C GLN A 41 0.28 -10.93 6.96
N GLY A 42 -0.29 -10.52 8.09
CA GLY A 42 -0.19 -11.25 9.36
C GLY A 42 1.21 -11.34 9.99
N ARG A 43 2.22 -10.65 9.44
CA ARG A 43 3.62 -10.72 9.90
C ARG A 43 4.15 -9.37 10.43
N PRO A 44 4.99 -9.38 11.49
CA PRO A 44 5.67 -8.20 12.01
C PRO A 44 7.04 -7.93 11.36
N GLU A 45 7.48 -8.71 10.35
CA GLU A 45 8.81 -8.56 9.72
C GLU A 45 8.77 -7.88 8.34
N LEU A 46 9.91 -7.32 7.91
CA LEU A 46 10.15 -6.87 6.52
C LEU A 46 11.31 -7.66 5.92
N VAL A 47 11.23 -8.05 4.66
CA VAL A 47 12.32 -8.76 3.96
C VAL A 47 12.97 -7.83 2.94
N VAL A 48 14.29 -7.73 2.95
CA VAL A 48 15.06 -6.97 1.95
C VAL A 48 15.09 -7.74 0.63
N THR A 49 14.59 -7.09 -0.42
CA THR A 49 14.44 -7.62 -1.78
C THR A 49 15.45 -7.08 -2.78
N ARG A 50 16.07 -5.93 -2.47
CA ARG A 50 17.18 -5.34 -3.23
C ARG A 50 17.88 -4.31 -2.36
N VAL A 51 19.16 -4.06 -2.62
CA VAL A 51 19.88 -2.88 -2.13
C VAL A 51 20.53 -2.19 -3.32
N ASP A 52 20.21 -0.92 -3.54
CA ASP A 52 20.75 -0.16 -4.66
C ASP A 52 22.23 0.21 -4.37
N PRO A 53 23.14 0.11 -5.35
CA PRO A 53 24.57 0.41 -5.15
C PRO A 53 24.78 1.90 -4.84
N GLN A 54 25.89 2.22 -4.16
CA GLN A 54 26.26 3.60 -3.78
C GLN A 54 25.15 4.29 -2.94
N THR A 55 24.52 3.55 -2.02
CA THR A 55 23.51 4.06 -1.08
C THR A 55 23.90 3.78 0.38
N PRO A 56 23.31 4.48 1.36
CA PRO A 56 23.54 4.23 2.79
C PRO A 56 23.39 2.76 3.23
N ALA A 57 22.48 2.02 2.61
CA ALA A 57 22.24 0.61 2.91
C ALA A 57 23.28 -0.33 2.28
N ALA A 58 24.01 0.07 1.24
CA ALA A 58 24.80 -0.82 0.38
C ALA A 58 25.90 -1.62 1.11
N SER A 59 26.48 -1.08 2.18
CA SER A 59 27.48 -1.78 3.02
C SER A 59 26.88 -2.49 4.24
N ALA A 60 25.62 -2.21 4.57
CA ALA A 60 24.97 -2.63 5.81
C ALA A 60 23.96 -3.77 5.59
N LEU A 61 23.15 -3.68 4.53
CA LEU A 61 22.10 -4.62 4.17
C LEU A 61 22.46 -5.45 2.94
N LYS A 62 21.82 -6.61 2.82
CA LYS A 62 21.88 -7.53 1.69
C LYS A 62 20.47 -8.00 1.33
N GLU A 63 20.28 -8.43 0.09
CA GLU A 63 19.07 -9.16 -0.30
C GLU A 63 18.92 -10.43 0.56
N GLY A 64 17.69 -10.71 1.00
CA GLY A 64 17.37 -11.79 1.94
C GLY A 64 17.44 -11.40 3.42
N ASP A 65 17.98 -10.23 3.79
CA ASP A 65 17.96 -9.78 5.19
C ASP A 65 16.53 -9.62 5.72
N VAL A 66 16.27 -10.17 6.90
CA VAL A 66 14.95 -10.09 7.56
C VAL A 66 15.00 -9.03 8.65
N ILE A 67 14.41 -7.87 8.42
CA ILE A 67 14.34 -6.77 9.40
C ILE A 67 13.23 -7.09 10.40
N VAL A 68 13.62 -7.29 11.67
CA VAL A 68 12.76 -7.67 12.80
C VAL A 68 12.71 -6.59 13.90
N GLY A 69 13.38 -5.45 13.68
CA GLY A 69 13.33 -4.31 14.59
C GLY A 69 14.07 -3.08 14.05
N ALA A 70 13.86 -1.94 14.69
CA ALA A 70 14.52 -0.68 14.37
C ALA A 70 14.88 0.13 15.63
N ASN A 71 15.99 0.85 15.55
CA ASN A 71 16.64 1.63 16.61
C ASN A 71 16.87 0.85 17.91
N GLN A 72 15.95 0.95 18.87
CA GLN A 72 16.08 0.33 20.20
C GLN A 72 15.01 -0.76 20.45
N ARG A 73 14.19 -1.09 19.44
CA ARG A 73 12.97 -1.89 19.59
C ARG A 73 12.84 -2.97 18.52
N LEU A 74 12.49 -4.18 18.94
CA LEU A 74 11.98 -5.25 18.06
C LEU A 74 10.50 -5.02 17.75
N PHE A 75 10.06 -5.46 16.57
CA PHE A 75 8.65 -5.43 16.20
C PHE A 75 7.89 -6.52 16.98
N PRO A 76 6.83 -6.18 17.75
CA PRO A 76 5.97 -7.17 18.39
C PRO A 76 5.07 -7.85 17.35
N GLY A 77 4.65 -9.09 17.62
CA GLY A 77 3.99 -9.98 16.66
C GLY A 77 2.72 -9.48 15.96
N TRP A 78 2.11 -8.40 16.45
CA TRP A 78 0.84 -7.83 15.98
C TRP A 78 0.99 -6.46 15.28
N GLU A 79 2.17 -5.83 15.31
CA GLU A 79 2.37 -4.47 14.78
C GLU A 79 2.67 -4.48 13.28
N ASP A 80 2.33 -3.39 12.58
CA ASP A 80 2.73 -3.16 11.20
C ASP A 80 4.16 -2.57 11.17
N PRO A 81 5.21 -3.32 10.78
CA PRO A 81 6.60 -2.89 10.94
C PRO A 81 6.96 -1.65 10.11
N ARG A 82 6.16 -1.33 9.08
CA ARG A 82 6.32 -0.10 8.30
C ARG A 82 6.23 1.14 9.17
N VAL A 83 5.36 1.12 10.18
CA VAL A 83 5.10 2.24 11.09
C VAL A 83 6.34 2.57 11.95
N PRO A 84 6.86 1.66 12.81
CA PRO A 84 8.05 1.95 13.60
C PRO A 84 9.30 2.17 12.74
N VAL A 85 9.42 1.54 11.55
CA VAL A 85 10.55 1.80 10.64
C VAL A 85 10.52 3.21 10.07
N GLY A 86 9.36 3.70 9.61
CA GLY A 86 9.25 5.07 9.09
C GLY A 86 9.58 6.12 10.15
N TYR A 87 9.13 5.92 11.39
CA TYR A 87 9.55 6.77 12.52
C TYR A 87 11.04 6.60 12.87
N ALA A 88 11.60 5.40 12.75
CA ALA A 88 13.03 5.17 13.00
C ALA A 88 13.92 5.89 11.97
N ILE A 89 13.50 5.94 10.71
CA ILE A 89 14.16 6.74 9.65
C ILE A 89 14.07 8.23 9.99
N ALA A 90 12.89 8.73 10.36
CA ALA A 90 12.70 10.13 10.77
C ALA A 90 13.63 10.50 11.94
N ALA A 91 13.67 9.66 12.98
CA ALA A 91 14.48 9.85 14.17
C ALA A 91 15.97 9.79 13.85
N ALA A 92 16.41 8.84 13.02
CA ALA A 92 17.81 8.65 12.63
C ALA A 92 18.41 9.91 11.98
N GLN A 93 17.64 10.67 11.21
CA GLN A 93 18.07 11.91 10.58
C GLN A 93 18.22 13.10 11.55
N THR A 94 17.80 12.98 12.81
CA THR A 94 17.94 14.07 13.79
C THR A 94 19.37 14.19 14.32
N LYS A 95 19.74 15.38 14.82
CA LYS A 95 21.01 15.60 15.54
C LYS A 95 21.20 14.63 16.72
N ALA A 96 20.12 14.27 17.43
CA ALA A 96 20.15 13.37 18.58
C ALA A 96 20.62 11.94 18.20
N PHE A 97 20.16 11.42 17.06
CA PHE A 97 20.57 10.11 16.54
C PHE A 97 21.84 10.15 15.68
N LYS A 98 22.41 11.34 15.43
CA LYS A 98 23.67 11.53 14.71
C LYS A 98 23.69 10.81 13.34
N GLY A 99 22.59 10.87 12.59
CA GLY A 99 22.46 10.21 11.29
C GLY A 99 22.40 8.69 11.36
N THR A 100 22.16 8.08 12.52
CA THR A 100 22.29 6.61 12.71
C THR A 100 20.93 5.94 12.79
N LEU A 101 20.58 5.18 11.75
CA LEU A 101 19.49 4.22 11.77
C LEU A 101 20.06 2.85 12.13
N THR A 102 19.64 2.27 13.25
CA THR A 102 19.97 0.88 13.58
C THR A 102 18.84 -0.02 13.11
N LEU A 103 19.13 -1.07 12.35
CA LEU A 103 18.18 -2.11 12.00
C LEU A 103 18.59 -3.43 12.66
N HIS A 104 17.62 -4.10 13.28
CA HIS A 104 17.81 -5.43 13.84
C HIS A 104 17.42 -6.45 12.77
N ILE A 105 18.37 -7.29 12.34
CA ILE A 105 18.20 -8.19 11.21
C ILE A 105 18.50 -9.66 11.56
N GLY A 106 17.78 -10.58 10.91
CA GLY A 106 18.22 -11.96 10.72
C GLY A 106 18.94 -12.11 9.38
N ARG A 107 20.13 -12.72 9.40
CA ARG A 107 20.98 -13.02 8.22
C ARG A 107 21.75 -14.33 8.48
N ASP A 108 21.73 -15.27 7.55
CA ASP A 108 22.53 -16.51 7.58
C ASP A 108 22.45 -17.30 8.91
N GLY A 109 21.25 -17.44 9.46
CA GLY A 109 20.98 -18.05 10.77
C GLY A 109 21.44 -17.25 12.00
N LYS A 110 21.87 -15.98 11.82
CA LYS A 110 22.40 -15.12 12.88
C LYS A 110 21.59 -13.83 13.02
N PHE A 111 21.46 -13.36 14.24
CA PHE A 111 20.89 -12.04 14.53
C PHE A 111 22.01 -11.02 14.59
N ALA A 112 21.84 -9.91 13.89
CA ALA A 112 22.77 -8.79 13.90
C ALA A 112 22.01 -7.47 14.08
N SER A 113 22.73 -6.44 14.52
CA SER A 113 22.25 -5.06 14.46
C SER A 113 23.18 -4.29 13.54
N VAL A 114 22.65 -3.81 12.42
CA VAL A 114 23.41 -3.06 11.41
C VAL A 114 23.11 -1.58 11.53
N GLN A 115 24.13 -0.74 11.38
CA GLN A 115 23.98 0.72 11.40
C GLN A 115 24.04 1.26 9.98
N ILE A 116 23.03 2.04 9.60
CA ILE A 116 22.93 2.76 8.33
C ILE A 116 23.14 4.24 8.63
N LYS A 117 24.08 4.87 7.92
CA LYS A 117 24.38 6.30 8.08
C LYS A 117 23.58 7.13 7.09
N LEU A 118 22.56 7.81 7.60
CA LEU A 118 21.68 8.72 6.86
C LEU A 118 22.14 10.17 7.01
N PRO A 119 21.89 11.04 6.01
CA PRO A 119 22.10 12.47 6.15
C PRO A 119 21.30 13.04 7.33
N ILE A 120 21.98 13.81 8.18
CA ILE A 120 21.34 14.60 9.23
C ILE A 120 20.59 15.76 8.56
N ASP A 121 19.35 16.02 8.99
CA ASP A 121 18.58 17.19 8.58
C ASP A 121 18.03 17.96 9.79
N ALA A 122 17.21 18.97 9.53
CA ALA A 122 16.62 19.82 10.56
C ALA A 122 15.64 19.08 11.50
N GLY A 123 15.23 17.84 11.16
CA GLY A 123 14.11 17.17 11.80
C GLY A 123 12.76 17.76 11.39
N TYR A 124 11.67 17.08 11.79
CA TYR A 124 10.33 17.63 11.64
C TYR A 124 10.04 18.62 12.77
N SER A 125 9.51 19.81 12.44
CA SER A 125 8.95 20.71 13.45
C SER A 125 7.64 20.15 14.01
N ALA A 126 7.25 20.62 15.20
CA ALA A 126 5.99 20.22 15.83
C ALA A 126 4.75 20.53 14.96
N THR A 127 4.86 21.48 14.03
CA THR A 127 3.78 21.94 13.14
C THR A 127 3.87 21.39 11.71
N TRP A 128 4.76 20.44 11.42
CA TRP A 128 4.92 19.74 10.12
C TRP A 128 3.58 19.56 9.36
N PRO A 129 3.42 20.04 8.11
CA PRO A 129 4.40 20.66 7.20
C PRO A 129 4.64 22.16 7.41
N PHE A 130 3.85 22.83 8.26
CA PHE A 130 3.98 24.27 8.51
C PHE A 130 5.28 24.57 9.26
N HIS A 131 5.97 25.65 8.86
CA HIS A 131 7.20 26.14 9.51
C HIS A 131 8.24 25.03 9.75
N CYS A 132 8.52 24.23 8.71
CA CYS A 132 9.37 23.04 8.80
C CYS A 132 10.45 23.03 7.71
N GLU A 133 11.71 23.28 8.09
CA GLU A 133 12.83 23.33 7.15
C GLU A 133 13.09 21.98 6.46
N LYS A 134 12.86 20.85 7.16
CA LYS A 134 12.90 19.52 6.54
C LYS A 134 11.86 19.38 5.43
N SER A 135 10.67 19.94 5.60
CA SER A 135 9.60 19.89 4.59
C SER A 135 9.92 20.74 3.37
N LYS A 136 10.48 21.94 3.57
CA LYS A 136 11.00 22.78 2.47
C LYS A 136 12.09 22.05 1.68
N ALA A 137 13.04 21.42 2.37
CA ALA A 137 14.11 20.65 1.72
C ALA A 137 13.56 19.44 0.93
N ILE A 138 12.57 18.72 1.47
CA ILE A 138 11.90 17.63 0.74
C ILE A 138 11.12 18.18 -0.47
N ALA A 139 10.44 19.33 -0.33
CA ALA A 139 9.69 19.95 -1.42
C ALA A 139 10.61 20.39 -2.57
N ALA A 140 11.75 21.03 -2.26
CA ALA A 140 12.75 21.42 -3.25
C ALA A 140 13.31 20.19 -3.99
N ALA A 141 13.73 19.15 -3.27
CA ALA A 141 14.23 17.91 -3.89
C ALA A 141 13.17 17.21 -4.77
N ALA A 142 11.90 17.27 -4.37
CA ALA A 142 10.78 16.75 -5.16
C ALA A 142 10.51 17.60 -6.41
N VAL A 143 10.62 18.93 -6.34
CA VAL A 143 10.56 19.82 -7.51
C VAL A 143 11.69 19.51 -8.49
N ASP A 144 12.94 19.45 -8.03
CA ASP A 144 14.11 19.12 -8.87
C ASP A 144 13.94 17.77 -9.58
N TYR A 145 13.46 16.75 -8.84
CA TYR A 145 13.17 15.44 -9.41
C TYR A 145 12.09 15.51 -10.50
N ILE A 146 11.00 16.23 -10.26
CA ILE A 146 9.89 16.37 -11.22
C ILE A 146 10.31 17.19 -12.44
N LEU A 147 11.15 18.21 -12.29
CA LEU A 147 11.66 18.99 -13.43
C LEU A 147 12.64 18.18 -14.28
N LYS A 148 13.52 17.38 -13.65
CA LYS A 148 14.50 16.56 -14.36
C LYS A 148 13.91 15.32 -15.03
N HIS A 149 12.95 14.65 -14.38
CA HIS A 149 12.42 13.38 -14.84
C HIS A 149 10.98 13.47 -15.37
N GLY A 150 10.15 14.37 -14.84
CA GLY A 150 8.70 14.40 -15.05
C GLY A 150 7.94 13.62 -13.97
N ASP A 151 6.62 13.75 -13.99
CA ASP A 151 5.68 13.05 -13.11
C ASP A 151 4.46 12.60 -13.93
N ASP A 152 3.97 11.39 -13.69
CA ASP A 152 2.91 10.77 -14.51
C ASP A 152 1.51 11.00 -13.92
N THR A 153 1.41 11.68 -12.78
CA THR A 153 0.16 11.84 -12.03
C THR A 153 -0.58 13.12 -12.40
N PHE A 154 -1.87 13.12 -12.09
CA PHE A 154 -2.73 14.30 -12.25
C PHE A 154 -2.33 15.51 -11.39
N TRP A 155 -1.49 15.31 -10.37
CA TRP A 155 -1.13 16.37 -9.42
C TRP A 155 0.14 17.14 -9.80
N ARG A 156 0.85 16.78 -10.89
CA ARG A 156 2.10 17.44 -11.32
C ARG A 156 2.00 18.97 -11.21
N ASP A 157 1.08 19.57 -11.95
CA ASP A 157 0.96 21.02 -12.05
C ASP A 157 0.49 21.64 -10.71
N LEU A 158 -0.40 20.95 -9.98
CA LEU A 158 -0.88 21.39 -8.66
C LEU A 158 0.22 21.40 -7.59
N PHE A 159 1.06 20.36 -7.56
CA PHE A 159 2.21 20.30 -6.65
C PHE A 159 3.20 21.43 -6.93
N LEU A 160 3.58 21.60 -8.20
CA LEU A 160 4.55 22.62 -8.61
C LEU A 160 4.07 24.05 -8.29
N MET A 161 2.80 24.38 -8.56
CA MET A 161 2.22 25.68 -8.16
C MET A 161 2.09 25.85 -6.64
N GLY A 162 1.77 24.76 -5.94
CA GLY A 162 1.58 24.74 -4.50
C GLY A 162 2.88 24.88 -3.71
N VAL A 163 4.02 24.47 -4.26
CA VAL A 163 5.36 24.81 -3.74
C VAL A 163 5.75 26.23 -4.15
N GLY A 164 5.53 26.61 -5.42
CA GLY A 164 5.72 27.98 -5.89
C GLY A 164 7.16 28.36 -6.29
N ASP A 165 8.05 27.38 -6.49
CA ASP A 165 9.38 27.61 -7.07
C ASP A 165 9.29 28.25 -8.47
N GLU A 166 10.20 29.18 -8.79
CA GLU A 166 10.13 29.96 -10.04
C GLU A 166 10.32 29.10 -11.29
N LYS A 167 11.25 28.14 -11.26
CA LYS A 167 11.50 27.22 -12.39
C LYS A 167 10.33 26.25 -12.57
N ALA A 168 9.75 25.80 -11.46
CA ALA A 168 8.52 25.04 -11.42
C ALA A 168 7.35 25.81 -12.05
N MET A 169 7.15 27.08 -11.66
CA MET A 169 6.09 27.94 -12.21
C MET A 169 6.24 28.18 -13.71
N ALA A 170 7.47 28.39 -14.22
CA ALA A 170 7.73 28.46 -15.65
C ALA A 170 7.32 27.16 -16.38
N SER A 171 7.72 26.00 -15.84
CA SER A 171 7.34 24.69 -16.38
C SER A 171 5.83 24.40 -16.32
N VAL A 172 5.12 24.97 -15.35
CA VAL A 172 3.65 24.88 -15.27
C VAL A 172 2.99 25.74 -16.35
N ARG A 173 3.37 27.02 -16.47
CA ARG A 173 2.87 27.92 -17.52
C ARG A 173 3.02 27.28 -18.91
N ASP A 174 4.22 26.81 -19.22
CA ASP A 174 4.56 26.25 -20.53
C ASP A 174 3.82 24.92 -20.81
N ASN A 175 3.34 24.22 -19.78
CA ASN A 175 2.50 23.02 -19.89
C ASN A 175 1.00 23.38 -20.02
N LEU A 176 0.52 24.37 -19.26
CA LEU A 176 -0.90 24.72 -19.19
C LEU A 176 -1.37 25.59 -20.35
N ARG A 177 -0.52 26.47 -20.91
CA ARG A 177 -0.81 27.21 -22.15
C ARG A 177 -0.99 26.29 -23.37
N LYS A 178 -0.37 25.09 -23.34
CA LYS A 178 -0.52 24.04 -24.35
C LYS A 178 -1.76 23.14 -24.14
N ALA A 179 -2.57 23.38 -23.10
CA ALA A 179 -3.74 22.56 -22.82
C ALA A 179 -4.77 22.63 -23.95
N GLN A 180 -5.44 21.51 -24.22
CA GLN A 180 -6.40 21.35 -25.31
C GLN A 180 -7.51 22.41 -25.26
N GLN A 181 -7.72 23.08 -26.40
CA GLN A 181 -8.65 24.22 -26.55
C GLN A 181 -9.94 23.85 -27.32
N SER A 182 -10.08 22.61 -27.78
CA SER A 182 -11.24 22.13 -28.55
C SER A 182 -11.49 20.63 -28.36
N GLY A 183 -12.76 20.21 -28.43
CA GLY A 183 -13.16 18.79 -28.47
C GLY A 183 -13.82 18.23 -27.19
N PRO A 184 -14.47 17.05 -27.28
CA PRO A 184 -15.15 16.41 -26.16
C PRO A 184 -14.18 15.77 -25.15
N ILE A 185 -14.56 15.75 -23.88
CA ILE A 185 -13.76 15.14 -22.81
C ILE A 185 -13.98 13.61 -22.80
N GLY A 186 -13.05 12.86 -23.38
CA GLY A 186 -13.08 11.39 -23.40
C GLY A 186 -12.86 10.73 -22.03
N SER A 187 -12.23 11.44 -21.07
CA SER A 187 -12.08 10.95 -19.70
C SER A 187 -12.24 12.08 -18.69
N ASN A 188 -13.21 11.93 -17.79
CA ASN A 188 -13.47 12.90 -16.71
C ASN A 188 -12.32 12.96 -15.70
N TRP A 189 -11.50 11.91 -15.61
CA TRP A 189 -10.28 11.93 -14.81
C TRP A 189 -9.31 12.97 -15.35
N PHE A 190 -8.89 12.86 -16.61
CA PHE A 190 -8.00 13.84 -17.22
C PHE A 190 -8.65 15.23 -17.31
N GLY A 191 -9.91 15.32 -17.74
CA GLY A 191 -10.63 16.59 -17.86
C GLY A 191 -10.83 17.32 -16.54
N GLY A 192 -11.25 16.61 -15.48
CA GLY A 192 -11.49 17.19 -14.16
C GLY A 192 -10.21 17.70 -13.51
N TYR A 193 -9.14 16.90 -13.48
CA TYR A 193 -7.86 17.36 -12.92
C TYR A 193 -7.18 18.43 -13.79
N LYS A 194 -7.34 18.42 -15.13
CA LYS A 194 -6.80 19.50 -15.98
C LYS A 194 -7.59 20.80 -15.79
N LEU A 195 -8.92 20.76 -15.67
CA LEU A 195 -9.71 21.95 -15.31
C LEU A 195 -9.30 22.51 -13.94
N LEU A 196 -9.11 21.64 -12.94
CA LEU A 196 -8.62 22.02 -11.63
C LEU A 196 -7.25 22.72 -11.71
N ALA A 197 -6.27 22.15 -12.43
CA ALA A 197 -4.96 22.77 -12.62
C ALA A 197 -5.02 24.10 -13.38
N LEU A 198 -5.82 24.19 -14.46
CA LEU A 198 -5.98 25.42 -15.24
C LEU A 198 -6.62 26.56 -14.42
N THR A 199 -7.62 26.25 -13.60
CA THR A 199 -8.34 27.24 -12.80
C THR A 199 -7.52 27.72 -11.61
N GLU A 200 -6.82 26.83 -10.89
CA GLU A 200 -5.84 27.21 -9.87
C GLU A 200 -4.72 28.09 -10.46
N TYR A 201 -4.20 27.74 -11.64
CA TYR A 201 -3.20 28.54 -12.34
C TYR A 201 -3.70 29.94 -12.71
N TYR A 202 -4.91 30.05 -13.27
CA TYR A 202 -5.51 31.36 -13.59
C TYR A 202 -5.74 32.21 -12.34
N LEU A 203 -6.27 31.63 -11.26
CA LEU A 203 -6.49 32.35 -10.00
C LEU A 203 -5.18 32.81 -9.34
N LEU A 204 -4.08 32.09 -9.55
CA LEU A 204 -2.75 32.43 -9.05
C LEU A 204 -2.05 33.51 -9.89
N THR A 205 -2.19 33.45 -11.23
CA THR A 205 -1.35 34.23 -12.17
C THR A 205 -2.09 35.30 -12.99
N HIS A 206 -3.42 35.22 -13.08
CA HIS A 206 -4.27 36.01 -13.98
C HIS A 206 -3.94 35.87 -15.48
N ASP A 207 -3.22 34.83 -15.89
CA ASP A 207 -2.82 34.58 -17.28
C ASP A 207 -4.04 34.30 -18.20
N PRO A 208 -4.45 35.23 -19.08
CA PRO A 208 -5.69 35.07 -19.85
C PRO A 208 -5.58 33.99 -20.93
N GLU A 209 -4.37 33.55 -21.30
CA GLU A 209 -4.15 32.55 -22.36
C GLU A 209 -4.74 31.17 -22.01
N VAL A 210 -4.97 30.86 -20.73
CA VAL A 210 -5.62 29.60 -20.32
C VAL A 210 -7.15 29.65 -20.31
N LEU A 211 -7.78 30.83 -20.38
CA LEU A 211 -9.25 30.96 -20.36
C LEU A 211 -9.97 30.20 -21.50
N PRO A 212 -9.47 30.13 -22.75
CA PRO A 212 -10.05 29.28 -23.79
C PRO A 212 -10.06 27.79 -23.40
N ALA A 213 -8.96 27.28 -22.82
CA ALA A 213 -8.87 25.90 -22.36
C ALA A 213 -9.83 25.63 -21.18
N ILE A 214 -9.95 26.56 -20.22
CA ILE A 214 -10.93 26.48 -19.12
C ILE A 214 -12.35 26.38 -19.69
N ARG A 215 -12.74 27.28 -20.61
CA ARG A 215 -14.06 27.25 -21.28
C ARG A 215 -14.33 25.93 -22.02
N CYS A 216 -13.33 25.37 -22.70
CA CYS A 216 -13.46 24.08 -23.37
C CYS A 216 -13.70 22.93 -22.37
N HIS A 217 -12.94 22.90 -21.28
CA HIS A 217 -13.06 21.86 -20.25
C HIS A 217 -14.38 21.96 -19.47
N VAL A 218 -14.87 23.18 -19.18
CA VAL A 218 -16.20 23.39 -18.61
C VAL A 218 -17.27 22.76 -19.51
N LYS A 219 -17.37 23.18 -20.78
CA LYS A 219 -18.38 22.65 -21.72
C LYS A 219 -18.34 21.13 -21.83
N GLY A 220 -17.15 20.55 -21.91
CA GLY A 220 -16.99 19.10 -21.99
C GLY A 220 -17.39 18.34 -20.72
N LEU A 221 -17.11 18.89 -19.53
CA LEU A 221 -17.52 18.29 -18.26
C LEU A 221 -19.02 18.49 -17.98
N GLU A 222 -19.62 19.61 -18.39
CA GLU A 222 -21.07 19.81 -18.33
C GLU A 222 -21.82 18.80 -19.19
N ALA A 223 -21.37 18.58 -20.44
CA ALA A 223 -21.91 17.56 -21.33
C ALA A 223 -21.77 16.13 -20.76
N ASN A 224 -20.71 15.89 -19.99
CA ASN A 224 -20.46 14.59 -19.35
C ASN A 224 -21.17 14.39 -17.99
N GLN A 225 -21.92 15.37 -17.46
CA GLN A 225 -22.63 15.18 -16.21
C GLN A 225 -23.86 14.27 -16.40
N MET A 226 -23.92 13.20 -15.61
CA MET A 226 -25.06 12.28 -15.57
C MET A 226 -26.28 12.92 -14.89
N ALA A 227 -27.49 12.41 -15.16
CA ALA A 227 -28.73 12.94 -14.59
C ALA A 227 -28.76 12.98 -13.05
N CYS A 228 -28.03 12.09 -12.37
CA CYS A 228 -27.86 12.06 -10.92
C CYS A 228 -26.98 13.19 -10.35
N GLY A 229 -26.31 13.99 -11.21
CA GLY A 229 -25.41 15.07 -10.81
C GLY A 229 -23.94 14.70 -10.67
N GLY A 230 -23.58 13.44 -10.94
CA GLY A 230 -22.20 12.96 -10.90
C GLY A 230 -21.62 12.65 -12.29
N TRP A 231 -20.39 12.11 -12.29
CA TRP A 231 -19.62 11.79 -13.49
C TRP A 231 -19.12 10.34 -13.47
N SER A 232 -18.93 9.74 -14.64
CA SER A 232 -18.33 8.40 -14.80
C SER A 232 -16.83 8.48 -15.12
N HIS A 233 -16.19 7.37 -15.52
CA HIS A 233 -14.82 7.33 -16.04
C HIS A 233 -14.60 8.23 -17.27
N GLY A 234 -15.64 8.39 -18.09
CA GLY A 234 -15.69 9.17 -19.34
C GLY A 234 -17.13 9.64 -19.60
N PRO A 235 -17.56 9.77 -20.86
CA PRO A 235 -18.92 10.22 -21.21
C PRO A 235 -20.07 9.44 -20.53
N PRO A 236 -21.29 9.99 -20.50
CA PRO A 236 -22.44 9.39 -19.84
C PRO A 236 -22.78 8.00 -20.40
N GLY A 237 -23.37 7.14 -19.56
CA GLY A 237 -23.84 5.79 -19.97
C GLY A 237 -22.81 4.65 -19.84
N GLY A 238 -21.55 4.94 -19.51
CA GLY A 238 -20.49 3.94 -19.31
C GLY A 238 -20.54 3.22 -17.93
N TYR A 239 -19.40 3.20 -17.23
CA TYR A 239 -19.16 2.48 -15.95
C TYR A 239 -20.14 2.83 -14.81
N GLY A 240 -20.98 3.84 -14.97
CA GLY A 240 -21.80 4.43 -13.92
C GLY A 240 -21.05 5.54 -13.18
N VAL A 241 -21.78 6.27 -12.33
CA VAL A 241 -21.24 7.42 -11.60
C VAL A 241 -20.19 7.00 -10.56
N MET A 242 -19.17 7.82 -10.40
CA MET A 242 -18.06 7.61 -9.47
C MET A 242 -17.77 8.91 -8.71
N ASN A 243 -18.03 8.91 -7.41
CA ASN A 243 -18.01 10.15 -6.63
C ASN A 243 -16.62 10.78 -6.51
N GLN A 244 -15.53 10.00 -6.56
CA GLN A 244 -14.16 10.56 -6.52
C GLN A 244 -13.92 11.50 -7.71
N VAL A 245 -13.98 10.98 -8.95
CA VAL A 245 -13.79 11.79 -10.16
C VAL A 245 -14.88 12.85 -10.31
N GLY A 246 -16.12 12.56 -9.90
CA GLY A 246 -17.21 13.52 -9.91
C GLY A 246 -16.97 14.72 -9.01
N GLN A 247 -16.38 14.54 -7.83
CA GLN A 247 -15.96 15.66 -6.99
C GLN A 247 -14.85 16.48 -7.64
N ILE A 248 -13.89 15.86 -8.31
CA ILE A 248 -12.79 16.62 -8.94
C ILE A 248 -13.32 17.47 -10.10
N CYS A 249 -14.23 16.92 -10.90
CA CYS A 249 -14.97 17.67 -11.92
C CYS A 249 -15.74 18.84 -11.28
N PHE A 250 -16.46 18.58 -10.18
CA PHE A 250 -17.26 19.62 -9.52
C PHE A 250 -16.39 20.72 -8.88
N ILE A 251 -15.27 20.38 -8.22
CA ILE A 251 -14.31 21.36 -7.69
C ILE A 251 -13.75 22.22 -8.84
N GLY A 252 -13.34 21.61 -9.97
CA GLY A 252 -12.90 22.35 -11.16
C GLY A 252 -13.97 23.31 -11.71
N LEU A 253 -15.23 22.88 -11.76
CA LEU A 253 -16.36 23.73 -12.18
C LEU A 253 -16.64 24.89 -11.20
N VAL A 254 -16.51 24.65 -9.88
CA VAL A 254 -16.65 25.71 -8.87
C VAL A 254 -15.55 26.76 -9.03
N LEU A 255 -14.30 26.34 -9.25
CA LEU A 255 -13.17 27.26 -9.49
C LEU A 255 -13.26 27.96 -10.85
N ALA A 256 -13.75 27.30 -11.91
CA ALA A 256 -13.97 27.92 -13.21
C ALA A 256 -14.94 29.11 -13.12
N ARG A 257 -16.01 28.96 -12.33
CA ARG A 257 -16.94 30.06 -12.03
C ARG A 257 -16.26 31.21 -11.27
N GLU A 258 -15.30 30.93 -10.39
CA GLU A 258 -14.51 31.99 -9.76
C GLU A 258 -13.48 32.63 -10.70
N CYS A 259 -13.02 31.92 -11.74
CA CYS A 259 -12.23 32.48 -12.85
C CYS A 259 -13.02 33.43 -13.77
N GLY A 260 -14.33 33.62 -13.53
CA GLY A 260 -15.21 34.40 -14.40
C GLY A 260 -15.71 33.64 -15.64
N VAL A 261 -15.54 32.31 -15.69
CA VAL A 261 -16.11 31.47 -16.75
C VAL A 261 -17.52 31.03 -16.36
N GLU A 262 -18.49 31.23 -17.25
CA GLU A 262 -19.86 30.77 -17.03
C GLU A 262 -19.91 29.24 -16.88
N VAL A 263 -20.68 28.79 -15.88
CA VAL A 263 -20.99 27.37 -15.63
C VAL A 263 -22.48 27.27 -15.37
N ALA A 264 -23.17 26.40 -16.09
CA ALA A 264 -24.62 26.24 -16.07
C ALA A 264 -25.13 25.89 -14.66
N SER A 265 -25.96 26.75 -14.08
CA SER A 265 -26.50 26.61 -12.73
C SER A 265 -27.16 25.25 -12.47
N LYS A 266 -27.79 24.64 -13.49
CA LYS A 266 -28.39 23.30 -13.42
C LYS A 266 -27.36 22.19 -13.14
N VAL A 267 -26.14 22.32 -13.67
CA VAL A 267 -25.04 21.35 -13.47
C VAL A 267 -24.53 21.44 -12.03
N LEU A 268 -24.29 22.67 -11.57
CA LEU A 268 -23.87 22.93 -10.19
C LEU A 268 -24.92 22.46 -9.18
N ALA A 269 -26.20 22.80 -9.37
CA ALA A 269 -27.29 22.41 -8.47
C ALA A 269 -27.43 20.88 -8.34
N ARG A 270 -27.30 20.13 -9.44
CA ARG A 270 -27.30 18.66 -9.41
C ARG A 270 -26.09 18.09 -8.67
N ALA A 271 -24.90 18.66 -8.88
CA ALA A 271 -23.69 18.25 -8.19
C ALA A 271 -23.74 18.54 -6.67
N VAL A 272 -24.24 19.71 -6.27
CA VAL A 272 -24.55 20.05 -4.86
C VAL A 272 -25.50 19.01 -4.26
N LYS A 273 -26.61 18.70 -4.94
CA LYS A 273 -27.61 17.72 -4.47
C LYS A 273 -27.00 16.32 -4.27
N LEU A 274 -26.12 15.87 -5.16
CA LEU A 274 -25.43 14.59 -5.00
C LEU A 274 -24.42 14.61 -3.86
N SER A 275 -23.53 15.61 -3.80
CA SER A 275 -22.52 15.75 -2.74
C SER A 275 -23.14 15.94 -1.34
N GLY A 276 -24.24 16.68 -1.26
CA GLY A 276 -24.98 16.95 -0.01
C GLY A 276 -25.48 15.68 0.70
N ARG A 277 -25.85 14.64 -0.07
CA ARG A 277 -26.27 13.32 0.46
C ARG A 277 -25.17 12.60 1.25
N PHE A 278 -23.92 13.04 1.14
CA PHE A 278 -22.78 12.42 1.80
C PHE A 278 -22.24 13.23 2.98
N ILE A 279 -22.82 14.40 3.29
CA ILE A 279 -22.45 15.22 4.46
C ILE A 279 -22.54 14.36 5.74
N GLY A 280 -21.46 14.34 6.52
CA GLY A 280 -21.39 13.52 7.74
C GLY A 280 -21.24 12.01 7.50
N THR A 281 -20.97 11.57 6.26
CA THR A 281 -20.76 10.14 5.90
C THR A 281 -19.36 9.92 5.30
N TYR A 282 -19.05 8.70 4.85
CA TYR A 282 -17.81 8.40 4.11
C TYR A 282 -17.93 8.57 2.59
N GLY A 283 -19.11 8.96 2.09
CA GLY A 283 -19.44 8.90 0.67
C GLY A 283 -19.79 7.49 0.20
N ALA A 284 -20.49 7.41 -0.93
CA ALA A 284 -20.71 6.15 -1.65
C ALA A 284 -19.71 6.00 -2.81
N TYR A 285 -19.63 4.81 -3.42
CA TYR A 285 -18.95 4.61 -4.70
C TYR A 285 -19.97 4.67 -5.83
N GLY A 286 -20.48 5.87 -6.08
CA GLY A 286 -21.55 6.16 -7.05
C GLY A 286 -22.86 6.61 -6.41
N ASP A 287 -23.96 6.54 -7.15
CA ASP A 287 -25.29 6.98 -6.74
C ASP A 287 -26.04 5.86 -6.01
N HIS A 288 -25.59 5.57 -4.80
CA HIS A 288 -26.29 4.71 -3.86
C HIS A 288 -26.13 5.25 -2.44
N ALA A 289 -26.89 4.71 -1.47
CA ALA A 289 -26.70 5.09 -0.07
C ALA A 289 -25.27 4.74 0.40
N PRO A 290 -24.60 5.60 1.19
CA PRO A 290 -23.27 5.32 1.73
C PRO A 290 -23.31 4.10 2.65
N GLY A 291 -22.86 2.96 2.15
CA GLY A 291 -22.97 1.68 2.83
C GLY A 291 -21.67 1.28 3.53
N VAL A 292 -21.66 1.31 4.87
CA VAL A 292 -20.53 0.81 5.69
C VAL A 292 -20.28 -0.70 5.44
N ALA A 293 -21.32 -1.45 5.05
CA ALA A 293 -21.31 -2.91 5.05
C ALA A 293 -21.00 -3.59 3.69
N LYS A 294 -21.22 -2.95 2.53
CA LYS A 294 -21.11 -3.67 1.23
C LYS A 294 -19.68 -3.98 0.80
N TYR A 295 -18.70 -3.22 1.30
CA TYR A 295 -17.26 -3.53 1.24
C TYR A 295 -16.74 -4.12 2.58
N GLY A 296 -17.65 -4.60 3.43
CA GLY A 296 -17.45 -4.82 4.87
C GLY A 296 -16.56 -6.00 5.24
N LYS A 297 -15.24 -5.82 5.13
CA LYS A 297 -14.22 -6.49 5.98
C LYS A 297 -13.04 -5.59 6.38
N HIS A 298 -12.94 -4.41 5.80
CA HIS A 298 -11.89 -3.45 6.10
C HIS A 298 -12.52 -2.08 6.29
N ALA A 299 -12.01 -1.34 7.28
CA ALA A 299 -12.51 -0.04 7.73
C ALA A 299 -12.56 1.00 6.58
N PRO A 300 -13.38 2.06 6.67
CA PRO A 300 -13.83 2.82 5.50
C PRO A 300 -12.69 3.32 4.63
N PHE A 301 -12.64 2.80 3.40
CA PHE A 301 -11.79 3.31 2.33
C PHE A 301 -12.60 4.30 1.51
N ASP A 302 -12.16 5.56 1.49
CA ASP A 302 -12.85 6.65 0.80
C ASP A 302 -12.27 6.94 -0.59
N ASN A 303 -11.13 6.36 -0.99
CA ASN A 303 -10.42 6.75 -2.23
C ASN A 303 -10.13 8.27 -2.35
N GLY A 304 -10.08 9.00 -1.23
CA GLY A 304 -9.98 10.46 -1.23
C GLY A 304 -11.33 11.21 -1.37
N ILE A 305 -12.47 10.51 -1.34
CA ILE A 305 -13.81 11.12 -1.45
C ILE A 305 -14.14 12.04 -0.26
N VAL A 306 -13.80 11.65 0.97
CA VAL A 306 -14.04 12.49 2.16
C VAL A 306 -13.16 13.75 2.15
N PRO A 307 -11.84 13.70 1.90
CA PRO A 307 -11.04 14.92 1.82
C PRO A 307 -11.41 15.82 0.63
N ALA A 308 -11.77 15.26 -0.53
CA ALA A 308 -12.29 16.08 -1.64
C ALA A 308 -13.65 16.75 -1.30
N HIS A 309 -14.51 16.12 -0.49
CA HIS A 309 -15.68 16.83 0.08
C HIS A 309 -15.26 18.00 0.99
N ALA A 310 -14.25 17.84 1.85
CA ALA A 310 -13.81 18.93 2.72
C ALA A 310 -13.36 20.17 1.91
N VAL A 311 -12.56 19.93 0.87
CA VAL A 311 -12.15 20.95 -0.11
C VAL A 311 -13.36 21.58 -0.80
N LEU A 312 -14.26 20.76 -1.35
CA LEU A 312 -15.44 21.24 -2.07
C LEU A 312 -16.33 22.15 -1.21
N PHE A 313 -16.65 21.73 0.02
CA PHE A 313 -17.49 22.53 0.91
C PHE A 313 -16.79 23.82 1.35
N TYR A 314 -15.46 23.80 1.55
CA TYR A 314 -14.69 25.03 1.79
C TYR A 314 -14.82 26.02 0.61
N LEU A 315 -14.66 25.56 -0.63
CA LEU A 315 -14.79 26.40 -1.82
C LEU A 315 -16.21 26.95 -2.04
N LEU A 316 -17.23 26.21 -1.60
CA LEU A 316 -18.63 26.68 -1.61
C LEU A 316 -18.92 27.75 -0.56
N GLY A 317 -18.09 27.88 0.49
CA GLY A 317 -18.31 28.76 1.65
C GLY A 317 -18.88 28.03 2.88
N GLU A 318 -19.10 26.73 2.78
CA GLU A 318 -19.72 25.88 3.82
C GLU A 318 -18.70 25.40 4.85
N GLU A 319 -18.07 26.34 5.57
CA GLU A 319 -16.96 26.05 6.49
C GLU A 319 -17.30 24.99 7.55
N ALA A 320 -18.52 25.02 8.11
CA ALA A 320 -18.95 24.05 9.12
C ALA A 320 -19.02 22.62 8.55
N VAL A 321 -19.43 22.48 7.28
CA VAL A 321 -19.51 21.21 6.56
C VAL A 321 -18.12 20.75 6.10
N ALA A 322 -17.29 21.69 5.65
CA ALA A 322 -15.88 21.47 5.32
C ALA A 322 -15.12 20.91 6.52
N ARG A 323 -15.18 21.60 7.68
CA ARG A 323 -14.53 21.21 8.94
C ARG A 323 -15.02 19.85 9.45
N ARG A 324 -16.33 19.56 9.34
CA ARG A 324 -16.89 18.24 9.69
C ARG A 324 -16.34 17.12 8.80
N SER A 325 -16.14 17.40 7.51
CA SER A 325 -15.58 16.45 6.54
C SER A 325 -14.06 16.26 6.76
N ALA A 326 -13.33 17.35 6.99
CA ALA A 326 -11.89 17.36 7.27
C ALA A 326 -11.52 16.57 8.51
N ARG A 327 -12.27 16.75 9.62
CA ARG A 327 -12.11 15.94 10.84
C ARG A 327 -12.14 14.44 10.55
N ARG A 328 -13.04 13.99 9.68
CA ARG A 328 -13.14 12.58 9.25
C ARG A 328 -11.94 12.15 8.40
N SER A 329 -11.47 13.01 7.49
CA SER A 329 -10.23 12.76 6.75
C SER A 329 -9.04 12.53 7.67
N CYS A 330 -9.02 13.18 8.83
CA CYS A 330 -7.96 13.01 9.81
C CYS A 330 -7.94 11.62 10.45
N TYR A 331 -9.06 11.15 11.04
CA TYR A 331 -9.14 9.82 11.69
C TYR A 331 -8.86 8.64 10.75
N LEU A 332 -9.03 8.85 9.45
CA LEU A 332 -8.84 7.83 8.43
C LEU A 332 -7.36 7.45 8.21
N TYR A 333 -6.37 8.07 8.88
CA TYR A 333 -4.96 7.63 8.86
C TYR A 333 -4.81 6.11 9.05
N ARG A 334 -5.67 5.52 9.89
CA ARG A 334 -5.74 4.07 10.19
C ARG A 334 -6.14 3.18 9.00
N THR A 335 -6.74 3.76 7.95
CA THR A 335 -7.26 3.04 6.79
C THR A 335 -6.64 3.49 5.46
N ARG A 336 -5.73 4.47 5.48
CA ARG A 336 -5.17 5.09 4.27
C ARG A 336 -4.50 4.12 3.29
N MET A 337 -4.04 2.97 3.78
CA MET A 337 -3.42 1.88 3.02
C MET A 337 -4.38 1.00 2.20
N GLY A 338 -5.69 1.30 2.20
CA GLY A 338 -6.64 0.64 1.31
C GLY A 338 -7.46 1.61 0.47
N GLY A 339 -7.97 1.08 -0.64
CA GLY A 339 -8.72 1.80 -1.66
C GLY A 339 -9.04 0.89 -2.84
N HIS A 340 -10.00 1.28 -3.67
CA HIS A 340 -10.32 0.62 -4.93
C HIS A 340 -9.41 1.13 -6.05
N ALA A 341 -8.93 0.23 -6.91
CA ALA A 341 -8.03 0.48 -8.06
C ALA A 341 -6.66 1.10 -7.72
N GLU A 342 -6.60 2.31 -7.17
CA GLU A 342 -5.38 3.10 -7.04
C GLU A 342 -5.27 3.74 -5.65
N LEU A 343 -4.20 3.42 -4.92
CA LEU A 343 -4.03 3.93 -3.55
C LEU A 343 -3.70 5.42 -3.49
N ILE A 344 -3.09 5.94 -4.55
CA ILE A 344 -2.56 7.30 -4.65
C ILE A 344 -3.62 8.40 -4.39
N PHE A 345 -4.89 8.16 -4.78
CA PHE A 345 -5.99 9.12 -4.56
C PHE A 345 -6.30 9.32 -3.07
N SER A 346 -6.22 8.24 -2.28
CA SER A 346 -6.39 8.29 -0.83
C SER A 346 -5.31 9.17 -0.21
N ILE A 347 -4.04 8.95 -0.57
CA ILE A 347 -2.90 9.69 -0.01
C ILE A 347 -2.91 11.16 -0.44
N ALA A 348 -3.00 11.44 -1.74
CA ALA A 348 -2.82 12.77 -2.31
C ALA A 348 -3.90 13.77 -1.90
N TRP A 349 -5.16 13.32 -1.75
CA TRP A 349 -6.23 14.21 -1.26
C TRP A 349 -6.25 14.32 0.26
N SER A 350 -5.79 13.31 1.01
CA SER A 350 -6.01 13.30 2.47
C SER A 350 -5.39 14.46 3.21
N SER A 351 -4.15 14.83 2.89
CA SER A 351 -3.51 16.01 3.47
C SER A 351 -4.27 17.29 3.10
N VAL A 352 -4.60 17.45 1.81
CA VAL A 352 -5.33 18.58 1.24
C VAL A 352 -6.71 18.77 1.87
N GLY A 353 -7.44 17.70 2.16
CA GLY A 353 -8.74 17.80 2.84
C GLY A 353 -8.66 17.83 4.37
N ALA A 354 -7.63 17.23 4.98
CA ALA A 354 -7.44 17.25 6.43
C ALA A 354 -7.07 18.64 6.96
N VAL A 355 -6.43 19.49 6.14
CA VAL A 355 -5.97 20.82 6.53
C VAL A 355 -7.09 21.78 6.97
N PHE A 356 -8.35 21.49 6.60
CA PHE A 356 -9.53 22.26 7.00
C PHE A 356 -10.12 21.82 8.35
N ALA A 357 -9.51 20.85 9.03
CA ALA A 357 -9.82 20.49 10.41
C ALA A 357 -9.13 21.46 11.37
N PRO A 358 -9.58 21.58 12.64
CA PRO A 358 -8.81 22.28 13.66
C PRO A 358 -7.45 21.61 13.86
N GLU A 359 -6.48 22.39 14.33
CA GLU A 359 -5.08 21.97 14.42
C GLU A 359 -4.85 20.64 15.18
N PRO A 360 -5.46 20.35 16.34
CA PRO A 360 -5.25 19.09 17.05
C PRO A 360 -5.65 17.85 16.24
N GLU A 361 -6.76 17.92 15.51
CA GLU A 361 -7.20 16.85 14.62
C GLU A 361 -6.31 16.72 13.38
N PHE A 362 -5.84 17.85 12.82
CA PHE A 362 -4.84 17.82 11.75
C PHE A 362 -3.51 17.21 12.21
N ARG A 363 -3.03 17.54 13.43
CA ARG A 363 -1.83 16.93 14.02
C ARG A 363 -1.95 15.41 14.04
N MET A 364 -3.05 14.90 14.61
CA MET A 364 -3.32 13.47 14.66
C MET A 364 -3.17 12.80 13.29
N TYR A 365 -3.60 13.43 12.19
CA TYR A 365 -3.35 12.93 10.84
C TYR A 365 -1.89 13.03 10.41
N ALA A 366 -1.31 14.22 10.47
CA ALA A 366 0.02 14.52 9.93
C ALA A 366 1.13 13.74 10.64
N ASP A 367 0.99 13.56 11.96
CA ASP A 367 1.91 12.77 12.78
C ASP A 367 1.74 11.27 12.51
N ASN A 368 0.50 10.74 12.51
CA ASN A 368 0.27 9.31 12.26
C ASN A 368 0.45 8.87 10.78
N MET A 369 0.69 9.81 9.85
CA MET A 369 1.09 9.53 8.47
C MET A 369 2.57 9.77 8.20
N LEU A 370 3.33 10.30 9.15
CA LEU A 370 4.76 10.65 8.97
C LEU A 370 5.61 9.44 8.54
N TRP A 371 5.37 8.26 9.13
CA TRP A 371 6.02 7.01 8.75
C TRP A 371 5.82 6.64 7.26
N TYR A 372 4.65 6.95 6.70
CA TYR A 372 4.31 6.65 5.30
C TYR A 372 5.15 7.53 4.38
N TYR A 373 5.18 8.85 4.65
CA TYR A 373 5.97 9.79 3.86
C TYR A 373 7.47 9.48 3.93
N GLU A 374 8.00 9.10 5.10
CA GLU A 374 9.41 8.71 5.25
C GLU A 374 9.80 7.46 4.46
N LEU A 375 8.96 6.41 4.48
CA LEU A 375 9.18 5.23 3.64
C LEU A 375 9.03 5.55 2.14
N SER A 376 8.16 6.50 1.79
CA SER A 376 7.97 6.93 0.40
C SER A 376 9.12 7.75 -0.17
N ARG A 377 9.94 8.42 0.66
CA ARG A 377 11.04 9.28 0.21
C ARG A 377 12.19 8.46 -0.39
N GLN A 378 12.72 8.90 -1.53
CA GLN A 378 13.97 8.38 -2.10
C GLN A 378 15.12 9.40 -2.01
N ARG A 379 16.36 8.90 -2.06
CA ARG A 379 17.59 9.73 -2.14
C ARG A 379 17.60 10.67 -3.36
N SER A 380 16.89 10.30 -4.43
CA SER A 380 16.76 11.07 -5.67
C SER A 380 15.85 12.29 -5.57
N GLY A 381 15.14 12.49 -4.45
CA GLY A 381 14.06 13.48 -4.31
C GLY A 381 12.67 12.94 -4.70
N ALA A 382 12.59 11.76 -5.32
CA ALA A 382 11.32 11.13 -5.65
C ALA A 382 10.49 10.74 -4.40
N LEU A 383 9.16 10.78 -4.53
CA LEU A 383 8.24 10.20 -3.54
C LEU A 383 7.44 9.06 -4.20
N THR A 384 7.59 7.84 -3.68
CA THR A 384 6.99 6.62 -4.23
C THR A 384 5.84 6.13 -3.36
N CYS A 385 4.65 5.96 -3.97
CA CYS A 385 3.49 5.39 -3.30
C CYS A 385 3.80 3.98 -2.77
N LEU A 386 3.75 3.80 -1.44
CA LEU A 386 3.77 2.45 -0.85
C LEU A 386 2.43 1.79 -1.19
N GLY A 387 2.42 0.73 -1.98
CA GLY A 387 1.19 0.00 -2.33
C GLY A 387 0.99 -0.23 -3.82
N HIS A 388 -0.23 -0.64 -4.19
CA HIS A 388 -0.61 -0.78 -5.59
C HIS A 388 -0.94 0.59 -6.21
N THR A 389 -0.21 0.91 -7.27
CA THR A 389 -0.55 1.98 -8.21
C THR A 389 -0.07 1.65 -9.63
N ARG A 390 -0.75 2.21 -10.64
CA ARG A 390 -0.32 2.22 -12.05
C ARG A 390 0.72 3.30 -12.38
N TYR A 391 0.82 4.37 -11.58
CA TYR A 391 1.73 5.48 -11.87
C TYR A 391 3.17 5.06 -11.61
N ARG A 392 4.05 5.25 -12.59
CA ARG A 392 5.48 4.91 -12.46
C ARG A 392 6.20 5.93 -11.58
N ARG A 393 5.81 7.20 -11.68
CA ARG A 393 6.29 8.32 -10.87
C ARG A 393 5.08 8.95 -10.17
N SER A 394 5.18 9.07 -8.84
CA SER A 394 4.09 9.50 -7.96
C SER A 394 4.47 10.69 -7.07
N THR A 395 5.53 11.40 -7.44
CA THR A 395 6.21 12.39 -6.60
C THR A 395 5.28 13.56 -6.28
N ALA A 396 4.60 14.10 -7.28
CA ALA A 396 3.70 15.24 -7.12
C ALA A 396 2.50 14.90 -6.22
N ALA A 397 1.88 13.74 -6.45
CA ALA A 397 0.70 13.31 -5.71
C ALA A 397 0.98 13.10 -4.20
N LEU A 398 2.11 12.47 -3.87
CA LEU A 398 2.54 12.35 -2.46
C LEU A 398 3.03 13.68 -1.90
N GLY A 399 3.62 14.53 -2.75
CA GLY A 399 4.10 15.87 -2.41
C GLY A 399 3.01 16.88 -2.03
N MET A 400 1.73 16.61 -2.31
CA MET A 400 0.60 17.50 -1.96
C MET A 400 0.49 17.83 -0.46
N VAL A 401 1.10 17.05 0.44
CA VAL A 401 1.22 17.43 1.87
C VAL A 401 2.16 18.62 2.07
N LEU A 402 3.19 18.77 1.24
CA LEU A 402 4.22 19.80 1.35
C LEU A 402 3.70 21.18 0.90
N THR A 403 2.72 21.21 -0.01
CA THR A 403 2.10 22.45 -0.51
C THR A 403 1.16 23.12 0.49
N LEU A 404 0.85 22.47 1.62
CA LEU A 404 -0.04 23.03 2.63
C LEU A 404 0.58 24.22 3.35
N ALA A 405 1.91 24.25 3.51
CA ALA A 405 2.62 25.30 4.24
C ALA A 405 2.37 26.69 3.65
N GLU A 406 2.47 26.81 2.33
CA GLU A 406 2.40 28.08 1.60
C GLU A 406 0.95 28.53 1.29
N LYS A 407 -0.05 27.65 1.45
CA LYS A 407 -1.48 27.90 1.17
C LYS A 407 -1.76 28.65 -0.15
N ARG A 408 -0.96 28.39 -1.19
CA ARG A 408 -0.98 29.13 -2.48
C ARG A 408 -2.22 28.84 -3.34
N LEU A 409 -2.81 27.65 -3.18
CA LEU A 409 -3.92 27.17 -4.00
C LEU A 409 -5.23 27.21 -3.23
N ARG A 410 -6.35 27.36 -3.94
CA ARG A 410 -7.69 27.38 -3.35
C ARG A 410 -8.05 26.05 -2.71
N ILE A 411 -7.64 24.93 -3.31
CA ILE A 411 -7.74 23.61 -2.66
C ILE A 411 -6.87 23.45 -1.41
N THR A 412 -5.83 24.28 -1.21
CA THR A 412 -4.98 24.28 0.00
C THR A 412 -5.30 25.41 0.98
N GLY A 413 -6.38 26.17 0.75
CA GLY A 413 -6.87 27.20 1.68
C GLY A 413 -6.42 28.63 1.38
N ALA A 414 -5.98 28.94 0.16
CA ALA A 414 -5.84 30.35 -0.23
C ALA A 414 -7.21 31.07 -0.17
N PRO A 415 -7.25 32.34 0.23
CA PRO A 415 -8.51 33.06 0.46
C PRO A 415 -9.30 33.29 -0.84
N ARG A 416 -10.61 33.43 -0.70
CA ARG A 416 -11.53 33.75 -1.80
C ARG A 416 -11.39 35.23 -2.19
N ARG A 417 -11.34 35.52 -3.50
CA ARG A 417 -11.20 36.91 -4.00
C ARG A 417 -12.56 37.57 -4.32
N ASN A 418 -13.63 36.78 -4.48
CA ASN A 418 -15.00 37.24 -4.84
C ASN A 418 -16.08 36.75 -3.83
N LYS A 419 -17.26 37.38 -3.74
CA LYS A 419 -18.35 37.01 -2.79
C LYS A 419 -18.94 35.59 -3.01
N PRO A 420 -19.58 34.96 -1.99
CA PRO A 420 -20.27 33.65 -2.11
C PRO A 420 -21.44 33.64 -3.10
N LEU A 421 -21.88 32.45 -3.52
CA LEU A 421 -22.80 32.26 -4.66
C LEU A 421 -24.11 31.49 -4.38
N PHE A 422 -24.39 31.09 -3.13
CA PHE A 422 -25.66 30.45 -2.75
C PHE A 422 -26.02 30.72 -1.27
N PRO A 423 -27.22 31.23 -0.95
CA PRO A 423 -27.91 31.02 0.32
C PRO A 423 -28.61 29.65 0.32
N ILE A 424 -28.76 29.00 1.48
CA ILE A 424 -29.08 27.55 1.56
C ILE A 424 -30.57 27.20 1.79
N ASP A 425 -31.44 28.17 2.04
CA ASP A 425 -32.75 27.97 2.69
C ASP A 425 -33.85 27.25 1.87
N THR A 426 -33.54 26.68 0.70
CA THR A 426 -34.55 26.35 -0.33
C THR A 426 -34.74 24.86 -0.68
N LEU A 427 -34.34 23.89 0.16
CA LEU A 427 -34.43 22.45 -0.18
C LEU A 427 -35.00 21.55 0.94
N GLY A 428 -36.24 21.08 0.74
CA GLY A 428 -36.96 20.16 1.64
C GLY A 428 -36.63 18.66 1.46
N PRO A 429 -37.19 17.78 2.32
CA PRO A 429 -36.78 16.37 2.45
C PRO A 429 -37.45 15.39 1.46
N ALA A 430 -36.88 14.18 1.31
CA ALA A 430 -37.38 13.12 0.42
C ALA A 430 -37.32 11.72 1.06
N GLN A 431 -38.21 10.80 0.63
CA GLN A 431 -38.42 9.46 1.20
C GLN A 431 -37.78 8.29 0.38
N PRO A 432 -37.63 7.07 0.96
CA PRO A 432 -36.86 5.96 0.38
C PRO A 432 -37.67 4.77 -0.18
N VAL A 433 -37.04 3.95 -1.06
CA VAL A 433 -37.62 2.72 -1.65
C VAL A 433 -36.60 1.54 -1.64
N LYS A 434 -37.07 0.28 -1.63
CA LYS A 434 -36.28 -0.99 -1.55
C LYS A 434 -36.05 -1.68 -2.92
N ALA A 435 -35.15 -2.67 -2.99
CA ALA A 435 -34.78 -3.41 -4.21
C ALA A 435 -34.53 -4.94 -4.00
N GLN A 436 -34.53 -5.72 -5.09
CA GLN A 436 -34.38 -7.20 -5.17
C GLN A 436 -33.09 -7.67 -5.93
N PRO A 437 -32.71 -8.98 -5.94
CA PRO A 437 -31.42 -9.49 -6.48
C PRO A 437 -31.49 -10.61 -7.58
N LEU A 438 -30.37 -10.88 -8.29
CA LEU A 438 -30.18 -11.96 -9.31
C LEU A 438 -28.70 -12.54 -9.36
N PRO A 439 -28.37 -13.63 -10.12
CA PRO A 439 -27.26 -14.59 -9.84
C PRO A 439 -25.95 -14.53 -10.73
N ARG A 440 -25.20 -15.64 -10.94
CA ARG A 440 -23.80 -15.72 -11.47
C ARG A 440 -23.46 -16.94 -12.39
N PRO A 441 -22.35 -16.90 -13.18
CA PRO A 441 -21.71 -18.05 -13.88
C PRO A 441 -20.20 -18.33 -13.52
N ALA A 442 -19.48 -19.18 -14.30
CA ALA A 442 -18.06 -19.64 -14.17
C ALA A 442 -17.17 -19.25 -15.39
N GLY A 443 -15.91 -19.71 -15.68
CA GLY A 443 -14.93 -20.67 -15.10
C GLY A 443 -13.58 -20.72 -15.93
N PRO A 444 -12.46 -21.40 -15.52
CA PRO A 444 -11.11 -21.18 -16.13
C PRO A 444 -10.33 -22.41 -16.71
N VAL A 445 -9.21 -22.15 -17.42
CA VAL A 445 -8.35 -23.09 -18.24
C VAL A 445 -6.84 -23.05 -17.84
N LYS A 446 -5.99 -24.02 -18.28
CA LYS A 446 -4.56 -24.29 -17.88
C LYS A 446 -3.51 -24.27 -19.03
N ILE A 447 -2.21 -24.05 -18.71
CA ILE A 447 -0.97 -24.40 -19.52
C ILE A 447 0.20 -24.87 -18.56
N ARG A 448 1.29 -25.51 -19.04
CA ARG A 448 2.27 -26.38 -18.29
C ARG A 448 3.74 -26.26 -18.77
N ILE A 449 4.76 -26.59 -17.93
CA ILE A 449 5.99 -27.44 -18.18
C ILE A 449 7.00 -27.43 -16.97
N PRO A 450 7.59 -28.58 -16.57
CA PRO A 450 8.82 -28.76 -15.76
C PRO A 450 9.91 -29.63 -16.46
N ASP A 451 11.07 -29.89 -15.83
CA ASP A 451 12.05 -30.90 -16.34
C ASP A 451 12.17 -32.16 -15.44
N THR A 452 12.74 -32.14 -14.22
CA THR A 452 12.43 -33.12 -13.13
C THR A 452 12.69 -32.54 -11.73
N TRP A 453 12.04 -33.11 -10.71
CA TRP A 453 12.17 -32.75 -9.30
C TRP A 453 12.22 -34.02 -8.44
N ASP A 454 13.19 -34.10 -7.54
CA ASP A 454 13.31 -35.22 -6.61
C ASP A 454 12.31 -35.08 -5.49
N THR A 455 11.35 -36.00 -5.43
CA THR A 455 10.33 -36.02 -4.39
C THR A 455 10.89 -36.66 -3.13
N LEU A 456 11.53 -35.84 -2.29
CA LEU A 456 12.09 -36.24 -0.99
C LEU A 456 11.00 -36.73 -0.02
N VAL A 457 9.83 -36.09 -0.08
CA VAL A 457 8.62 -36.47 0.66
C VAL A 457 7.42 -36.25 -0.25
N SER A 458 6.65 -37.31 -0.56
CA SER A 458 5.37 -37.13 -1.26
C SER A 458 4.38 -36.35 -0.39
N GLY A 459 3.69 -35.37 -0.96
CA GLY A 459 2.62 -34.68 -0.26
C GLY A 459 1.34 -35.53 -0.15
N THR A 460 1.15 -36.48 -1.06
CA THR A 460 -0.09 -37.26 -1.21
C THR A 460 -0.02 -38.67 -0.66
N ASP A 461 1.18 -39.22 -0.50
CA ASP A 461 1.41 -40.65 -0.24
C ASP A 461 2.30 -40.91 0.99
N ALA A 462 2.78 -39.85 1.65
CA ALA A 462 3.55 -39.93 2.89
C ALA A 462 2.64 -40.03 4.12
N GLU A 463 2.94 -40.99 5.00
CA GLU A 463 2.45 -40.99 6.37
C GLU A 463 3.19 -39.95 7.22
N TYR A 464 2.46 -39.28 8.12
CA TYR A 464 3.01 -38.34 9.10
C TYR A 464 2.63 -38.77 10.51
N ARG A 465 3.52 -38.52 11.47
CA ARG A 465 3.15 -38.48 12.88
C ARG A 465 2.49 -37.12 13.15
N CYS A 466 1.28 -37.16 13.69
CA CYS A 466 0.45 -35.97 13.87
C CYS A 466 -0.01 -35.80 15.32
N LEU A 467 -0.06 -34.56 15.77
CA LEU A 467 -0.65 -34.16 17.05
C LEU A 467 -1.48 -32.89 16.85
N ALA A 468 -2.60 -32.74 17.56
CA ALA A 468 -3.31 -31.46 17.58
C ALA A 468 -2.47 -30.45 18.39
N ALA A 469 -2.36 -29.19 17.94
CA ALA A 469 -1.40 -28.25 18.53
C ALA A 469 -1.74 -27.85 19.98
N ASP A 470 -2.98 -28.05 20.41
CA ASP A 470 -3.48 -27.89 21.77
C ASP A 470 -3.20 -29.10 22.68
N GLN A 471 -2.81 -30.24 22.13
CA GLN A 471 -2.35 -31.43 22.87
C GLN A 471 -0.83 -31.43 23.13
N LEU A 472 -0.10 -30.42 22.66
CA LEU A 472 1.33 -30.29 22.92
C LEU A 472 1.57 -29.53 24.22
N GLU A 473 2.28 -30.17 25.15
CA GLU A 473 2.61 -29.57 26.45
C GLU A 473 3.37 -28.24 26.30
N PRO A 474 3.08 -27.21 27.13
CA PRO A 474 3.72 -25.89 27.03
C PRO A 474 5.25 -25.93 27.03
N ALA A 475 5.85 -26.83 27.81
CA ALA A 475 7.30 -27.04 27.87
C ALA A 475 7.90 -27.58 26.55
N GLN A 476 7.09 -28.26 25.72
CA GLN A 476 7.52 -28.90 24.48
C GLN A 476 7.35 -28.00 23.23
N GLN A 477 6.69 -26.85 23.35
CA GLN A 477 6.38 -25.95 22.22
C GLN A 477 7.60 -25.49 21.40
N ASN A 478 8.80 -25.47 21.99
CA ASN A 478 10.05 -25.11 21.33
C ASN A 478 10.98 -26.31 21.04
N ALA A 479 10.55 -27.54 21.34
CA ALA A 479 11.36 -28.76 21.16
C ALA A 479 10.79 -29.72 20.10
N TRP A 480 9.47 -29.72 19.91
CA TRP A 480 8.77 -30.71 19.05
C TRP A 480 9.19 -30.71 17.57
N TYR A 481 9.88 -29.69 17.05
CA TYR A 481 10.37 -29.66 15.68
C TYR A 481 11.83 -30.14 15.53
N GLY A 482 12.51 -30.47 16.63
CA GLY A 482 13.90 -30.94 16.64
C GLY A 482 14.06 -32.45 16.39
N PRO A 483 15.24 -32.90 15.91
CA PRO A 483 15.49 -34.31 15.61
C PRO A 483 15.51 -35.22 16.85
N GLY A 484 15.84 -34.70 18.03
CA GLY A 484 15.89 -35.45 19.29
C GLY A 484 14.57 -35.51 20.07
N TYR A 485 13.43 -35.13 19.48
CA TYR A 485 12.12 -35.17 20.14
C TYR A 485 11.39 -36.49 19.85
N GLU A 486 10.91 -37.16 20.90
CA GLU A 486 10.17 -38.42 20.80
C GLU A 486 8.70 -38.18 20.45
N ASP A 487 8.32 -38.56 19.23
CA ASP A 487 6.93 -38.50 18.73
C ASP A 487 6.25 -39.88 18.73
N GLY A 488 6.76 -40.82 19.53
CA GLY A 488 6.30 -42.21 19.60
C GLY A 488 4.79 -42.36 19.84
N GLY A 489 4.24 -41.54 20.73
CA GLY A 489 2.80 -41.49 21.03
C GLY A 489 1.94 -40.63 20.09
N TRP A 490 2.53 -39.99 19.07
CA TRP A 490 1.77 -39.19 18.11
C TRP A 490 0.99 -40.08 17.13
N LYS A 491 -0.18 -39.62 16.70
CA LYS A 491 -1.05 -40.40 15.82
C LYS A 491 -0.44 -40.54 14.43
N LEU A 492 -0.08 -41.78 14.06
CA LEU A 492 0.30 -42.10 12.69
C LEU A 492 -0.91 -41.86 11.77
N THR A 493 -0.74 -40.97 10.80
CA THR A 493 -1.82 -40.47 9.96
C THR A 493 -1.57 -40.88 8.52
N LYS A 494 -2.49 -41.70 8.00
CA LYS A 494 -2.45 -42.18 6.61
C LYS A 494 -2.54 -41.01 5.61
N PRO A 495 -1.99 -41.16 4.40
CA PRO A 495 -1.97 -40.09 3.42
C PRO A 495 -3.40 -39.68 3.02
N GLY A 496 -3.62 -38.38 2.79
CA GLY A 496 -4.95 -37.85 2.44
C GLY A 496 -5.95 -37.71 3.59
N ALA A 497 -5.64 -38.19 4.80
CA ALA A 497 -6.51 -38.05 5.96
C ALA A 497 -6.75 -36.57 6.34
N LYS A 498 -7.94 -36.29 6.90
CA LYS A 498 -8.35 -34.93 7.28
C LYS A 498 -7.97 -34.65 8.74
N ALA A 499 -7.44 -33.45 9.00
CA ALA A 499 -7.09 -33.01 10.36
C ALA A 499 -8.31 -32.81 11.26
N GLY A 500 -9.44 -32.38 10.68
CA GLY A 500 -10.55 -31.81 11.45
C GLY A 500 -10.25 -30.37 11.85
N SER A 501 -11.06 -29.82 12.75
CA SER A 501 -10.90 -28.45 13.26
C SER A 501 -10.26 -28.47 14.64
N THR A 502 -8.93 -28.39 14.72
CA THR A 502 -8.17 -28.34 15.96
C THR A 502 -7.80 -26.89 16.35
N PRO A 503 -8.03 -26.46 17.60
CA PRO A 503 -7.45 -25.24 18.15
C PRO A 503 -5.92 -25.20 17.97
N GLY A 504 -5.36 -24.03 17.68
CA GLY A 504 -3.91 -23.85 17.49
C GLY A 504 -3.28 -24.48 16.22
N GLY A 505 -4.02 -25.34 15.50
CA GLY A 505 -3.58 -26.02 14.28
C GLY A 505 -3.25 -27.50 14.48
N ILE A 506 -2.50 -28.07 13.53
CA ILE A 506 -1.99 -29.44 13.57
C ILE A 506 -0.46 -29.42 13.46
N LEU A 507 0.19 -30.25 14.27
CA LEU A 507 1.63 -30.49 14.25
C LEU A 507 1.91 -31.77 13.49
N LEU A 508 2.93 -31.74 12.63
CA LEU A 508 3.29 -32.81 11.71
C LEU A 508 4.78 -33.08 11.83
N ARG A 509 5.18 -34.35 11.88
CA ARG A 509 6.57 -34.80 11.85
C ARG A 509 6.73 -35.99 10.90
N ARG A 510 7.84 -36.01 10.15
CA ARG A 510 8.24 -37.14 9.31
C ARG A 510 9.76 -37.14 9.10
N SER A 511 10.41 -38.25 9.42
CA SER A 511 11.79 -38.51 8.99
C SER A 511 11.83 -39.00 7.54
N PHE A 512 12.87 -38.63 6.80
CA PHE A 512 13.10 -39.06 5.43
C PHE A 512 14.60 -39.08 5.09
N LYS A 513 14.99 -39.95 4.16
CA LYS A 513 16.36 -40.03 3.65
C LYS A 513 16.53 -39.09 2.45
N CYS A 514 17.66 -38.39 2.41
CA CYS A 514 18.10 -37.59 1.28
C CYS A 514 19.45 -38.15 0.79
N ALA A 515 19.51 -38.63 -0.45
CA ALA A 515 20.71 -39.29 -0.99
C ALA A 515 21.86 -38.29 -1.26
N GLU A 516 21.47 -37.09 -1.66
CA GLU A 516 22.30 -35.93 -2.03
C GLU A 516 21.90 -34.73 -1.16
N SER A 517 22.68 -33.64 -1.19
CA SER A 517 22.41 -32.45 -0.34
C SER A 517 22.86 -31.12 -0.95
N ASP A 518 23.35 -31.16 -2.18
CA ASP A 518 23.86 -30.06 -2.99
C ASP A 518 22.78 -29.41 -3.88
N TYR A 519 21.51 -29.76 -3.65
CA TYR A 519 20.34 -29.13 -4.25
C TYR A 519 20.36 -27.60 -4.11
N THR A 520 20.06 -26.90 -5.20
CA THR A 520 20.10 -25.43 -5.23
C THR A 520 18.78 -24.79 -4.77
N THR A 521 17.69 -25.55 -4.68
CA THR A 521 16.42 -25.09 -4.11
C THR A 521 15.57 -26.24 -3.54
N LEU A 522 14.62 -25.87 -2.68
CA LEU A 522 13.55 -26.71 -2.17
C LEU A 522 12.18 -26.19 -2.61
N ARG A 523 11.23 -27.10 -2.81
CA ARG A 523 9.80 -26.82 -2.90
C ARG A 523 9.05 -27.57 -1.83
N VAL A 524 8.08 -26.91 -1.22
CA VAL A 524 7.08 -27.55 -0.35
C VAL A 524 5.72 -27.54 -1.04
N THR A 525 5.01 -28.66 -0.96
CA THR A 525 3.64 -28.80 -1.46
C THR A 525 2.70 -29.06 -0.30
N LEU A 526 1.78 -28.15 -0.04
CA LEU A 526 0.92 -28.14 1.17
C LEU A 526 -0.52 -27.70 0.85
N PRO A 527 -1.50 -27.80 1.76
CA PRO A 527 -2.89 -27.44 1.45
C PRO A 527 -3.01 -25.93 1.19
N SER A 528 -3.83 -25.55 0.20
CA SER A 528 -4.07 -24.14 -0.12
C SER A 528 -4.76 -23.39 1.02
N ALA A 529 -4.32 -22.15 1.25
CA ALA A 529 -4.90 -21.24 2.26
C ALA A 529 -4.85 -21.76 3.71
N VAL A 530 -3.72 -22.38 4.08
CA VAL A 530 -3.30 -22.60 5.48
C VAL A 530 -2.19 -21.60 5.84
N GLY A 531 -2.05 -21.31 7.12
CA GLY A 531 -0.89 -20.58 7.66
C GLY A 531 -0.02 -21.49 8.53
N GLY A 532 0.96 -20.91 9.20
CA GLY A 532 1.84 -21.61 10.14
C GLY A 532 3.30 -21.61 9.69
N GLU A 533 4.03 -22.67 10.02
CA GLU A 533 5.50 -22.69 10.01
C GLU A 533 6.03 -24.05 9.54
N LEU A 534 7.14 -24.03 8.80
CA LEU A 534 7.84 -25.21 8.32
C LEU A 534 9.25 -25.24 8.87
N PHE A 535 9.67 -26.42 9.32
CA PHE A 535 10.95 -26.69 9.94
C PHE A 535 11.62 -27.88 9.25
N LEU A 536 12.94 -27.80 9.09
CA LEU A 536 13.78 -28.86 8.56
C LEU A 536 14.96 -29.05 9.52
N ASN A 537 15.13 -30.27 10.05
CA ASN A 537 16.21 -30.62 10.98
C ASN A 537 16.29 -29.75 12.24
N GLY A 538 15.15 -29.22 12.71
CA GLY A 538 15.06 -28.29 13.85
C GLY A 538 15.15 -26.80 13.48
N GLU A 539 15.53 -26.47 12.25
CA GLU A 539 15.63 -25.09 11.77
C GLU A 539 14.33 -24.64 11.09
N ARG A 540 13.84 -23.43 11.37
CA ARG A 540 12.66 -22.89 10.67
C ARG A 540 13.09 -22.44 9.27
N VAL A 541 12.50 -23.05 8.23
CA VAL A 541 12.82 -22.78 6.81
C VAL A 541 11.74 -21.99 6.09
N ALA A 542 10.50 -22.00 6.59
CA ALA A 542 9.44 -21.17 6.00
C ALA A 542 8.41 -20.69 7.02
N VAL A 543 7.80 -19.55 6.70
CA VAL A 543 6.69 -18.94 7.42
C VAL A 543 5.55 -18.67 6.44
N LEU A 544 4.33 -19.07 6.82
CA LEU A 544 3.13 -19.08 5.97
C LEU A 544 2.05 -18.17 6.56
N SER A 545 1.66 -17.12 5.85
CA SER A 545 0.46 -16.32 6.19
C SER A 545 -0.81 -17.03 5.76
N THR A 546 -1.82 -17.09 6.63
CA THR A 546 -3.19 -17.37 6.20
C THR A 546 -3.65 -16.28 5.22
N TYR A 547 -4.18 -16.68 4.07
CA TYR A 547 -4.89 -15.78 3.16
C TYR A 547 -6.21 -16.44 2.74
N ARG A 548 -7.28 -15.63 2.59
CA ARG A 548 -8.54 -16.10 2.02
C ARG A 548 -8.26 -16.70 0.63
N PRO A 549 -8.64 -17.96 0.34
CA PRO A 549 -8.32 -18.57 -0.95
C PRO A 549 -8.79 -17.69 -2.11
N GLN A 550 -8.00 -17.62 -3.19
CA GLN A 550 -8.54 -17.17 -4.46
C GLN A 550 -9.74 -18.04 -4.80
N ARG A 551 -10.78 -17.46 -5.40
CA ARG A 551 -12.06 -18.13 -5.60
C ARG A 551 -11.90 -19.31 -6.57
N GLY A 552 -11.67 -20.51 -6.03
CA GLY A 552 -11.42 -21.73 -6.81
C GLY A 552 -10.28 -22.61 -6.28
N SER A 553 -9.38 -22.13 -5.40
CA SER A 553 -8.23 -22.91 -4.92
C SER A 553 -8.60 -23.97 -3.86
N LYS A 554 -9.31 -25.03 -4.28
CA LYS A 554 -9.43 -26.29 -3.54
C LYS A 554 -8.31 -27.23 -4.02
N GLY A 555 -7.33 -27.52 -3.16
CA GLY A 555 -6.23 -28.43 -3.48
C GLY A 555 -4.93 -28.07 -2.77
N LEU A 556 -3.84 -28.68 -3.22
CA LEU A 556 -2.48 -28.36 -2.78
C LEU A 556 -1.94 -27.12 -3.53
N GLN A 557 -1.04 -26.40 -2.87
CA GLN A 557 -0.22 -25.32 -3.43
C GLN A 557 1.26 -25.72 -3.28
N THR A 558 2.09 -25.40 -4.27
CA THR A 558 3.54 -25.61 -4.18
C THR A 558 4.24 -24.27 -4.07
N LEU A 559 5.12 -24.14 -3.08
CA LEU A 559 5.89 -22.93 -2.78
C LEU A 559 7.38 -23.22 -2.95
N ASP A 560 8.11 -22.36 -3.66
CA ASP A 560 9.55 -22.46 -3.85
C ASP A 560 10.26 -21.80 -2.65
N LEU A 561 10.86 -22.63 -1.79
CA LEU A 561 11.53 -22.23 -0.56
C LEU A 561 12.92 -21.60 -0.82
N GLY A 562 13.48 -21.79 -2.02
CA GLY A 562 14.76 -21.20 -2.41
C GLY A 562 16.00 -21.88 -1.80
N ARG A 563 17.16 -21.36 -2.18
CA ARG A 563 18.48 -21.92 -1.85
C ARG A 563 18.82 -21.93 -0.36
N LEU A 564 18.38 -20.92 0.40
CA LEU A 564 18.66 -20.82 1.83
C LEU A 564 17.95 -21.93 2.63
N ALA A 565 16.75 -22.32 2.21
CA ALA A 565 16.04 -23.46 2.79
C ALA A 565 16.69 -24.80 2.39
N ALA A 566 17.17 -24.92 1.14
CA ALA A 566 17.88 -26.11 0.68
C ALA A 566 19.15 -26.40 1.52
N GLY A 567 19.85 -25.36 1.97
CA GLY A 567 21.00 -25.48 2.87
C GLY A 567 20.70 -26.04 4.27
N ALA A 568 19.43 -26.29 4.63
CA ALA A 568 19.06 -27.01 5.86
C ALA A 568 18.88 -28.53 5.63
N LEU A 569 18.91 -29.03 4.38
CA LEU A 569 19.03 -30.46 4.08
C LEU A 569 20.39 -31.01 4.52
N ARG A 570 20.42 -32.29 4.85
CA ARG A 570 21.62 -33.06 5.17
C ARG A 570 21.63 -34.32 4.32
N ARG A 571 22.82 -34.82 3.95
CA ARG A 571 22.94 -36.15 3.37
C ARG A 571 22.59 -37.20 4.43
N GLY A 572 21.75 -38.17 4.09
CA GLY A 572 21.23 -39.18 5.02
C GLY A 572 19.89 -38.78 5.65
N GLU A 573 19.73 -39.03 6.95
CA GLU A 573 18.47 -38.79 7.68
C GLU A 573 18.17 -37.29 7.86
N ASN A 574 16.92 -36.93 7.57
CA ASN A 574 16.37 -35.59 7.76
C ASN A 574 15.01 -35.66 8.46
N LEU A 575 14.67 -34.63 9.22
CA LEU A 575 13.34 -34.44 9.81
C LEU A 575 12.62 -33.26 9.16
N LEU A 576 11.50 -33.52 8.51
CA LEU A 576 10.52 -32.50 8.15
C LEU A 576 9.51 -32.35 9.29
N ALA A 577 9.33 -31.13 9.79
CA ALA A 577 8.29 -30.80 10.76
C ALA A 577 7.48 -29.58 10.31
N ALA A 578 6.18 -29.57 10.57
CA ALA A 578 5.29 -28.51 10.13
C ALA A 578 4.18 -28.25 11.14
N ARG A 579 3.93 -26.98 11.45
CA ARG A 579 2.73 -26.54 12.16
C ARG A 579 1.82 -25.87 11.15
N LEU A 580 0.63 -26.43 10.92
CA LEU A 580 -0.34 -25.89 9.96
C LEU A 580 -1.60 -25.40 10.64
N GLU A 581 -1.97 -24.15 10.35
CA GLU A 581 -3.13 -23.46 10.90
C GLU A 581 -4.23 -23.29 9.86
N GLY A 582 -5.50 -23.44 10.28
CA GLY A 582 -6.65 -23.27 9.38
C GLY A 582 -6.85 -24.41 8.37
N VAL A 583 -6.29 -25.61 8.62
CA VAL A 583 -6.41 -26.80 7.77
C VAL A 583 -7.88 -27.25 7.63
N GLY A 584 -8.59 -27.42 8.74
CA GLY A 584 -9.99 -27.85 8.76
C GLY A 584 -10.20 -29.21 8.08
N ASN A 585 -11.25 -29.33 7.26
CA ASN A 585 -11.60 -30.56 6.55
C ASN A 585 -10.72 -30.84 5.29
N ARG A 586 -9.55 -30.19 5.16
CA ARG A 586 -8.57 -30.48 4.09
C ARG A 586 -7.71 -31.69 4.47
N ALA A 587 -7.16 -32.35 3.46
CA ALA A 587 -6.13 -33.37 3.64
C ALA A 587 -4.87 -32.79 4.30
N VAL A 588 -4.28 -33.56 5.21
CA VAL A 588 -2.96 -33.32 5.79
C VAL A 588 -1.93 -33.84 4.80
N ALA A 589 -1.14 -32.92 4.24
CA ALA A 589 -0.26 -33.20 3.10
C ALA A 589 0.86 -32.16 3.08
N VAL A 590 2.13 -32.53 3.34
CA VAL A 590 3.28 -31.60 3.30
C VAL A 590 4.44 -32.23 2.54
N GLY A 591 4.28 -32.29 1.21
CA GLY A 591 5.33 -32.81 0.35
C GLY A 591 6.54 -31.90 0.33
N LEU A 592 7.73 -32.47 0.23
CA LEU A 592 8.98 -31.78 0.03
C LEU A 592 9.64 -32.32 -1.24
N ALA A 593 10.01 -31.45 -2.14
CA ALA A 593 10.78 -31.81 -3.33
C ALA A 593 12.02 -30.93 -3.41
N ALA A 594 13.14 -31.51 -3.86
CA ALA A 594 14.35 -30.78 -4.17
C ALA A 594 14.58 -30.77 -5.68
N GLY A 595 15.35 -29.81 -6.17
CA GLY A 595 15.59 -29.69 -7.60
C GLY A 595 16.71 -28.72 -7.96
N PRO A 596 17.13 -28.72 -9.24
CA PRO A 596 18.32 -28.01 -9.70
C PRO A 596 18.19 -26.48 -9.79
N GLY A 597 16.99 -25.93 -9.55
CA GLY A 597 16.74 -24.49 -9.36
C GLY A 597 16.86 -23.63 -10.62
N GLY A 598 15.91 -22.70 -10.78
CA GLY A 598 15.91 -21.79 -11.93
C GLY A 598 16.89 -20.64 -11.75
N VAL A 599 18.11 -20.78 -12.26
CA VAL A 599 18.88 -19.63 -12.79
C VAL A 599 18.62 -19.57 -14.30
N GLU A 600 18.53 -18.35 -14.85
CA GLU A 600 18.27 -18.08 -16.26
C GLU A 600 19.07 -19.02 -17.19
N LYS A 601 18.38 -19.86 -17.97
CA LYS A 601 18.88 -20.16 -19.32
C LYS A 601 18.71 -18.89 -20.14
N ARG A 602 19.66 -17.96 -19.99
CA ARG A 602 19.97 -17.03 -21.07
C ARG A 602 20.20 -17.90 -22.30
N LYS A 603 19.49 -17.59 -23.39
CA LYS A 603 19.91 -18.02 -24.71
C LYS A 603 21.29 -17.42 -24.97
N ILE A 604 22.34 -18.18 -24.67
CA ILE A 604 23.60 -18.05 -25.37
C ILE A 604 23.33 -18.69 -26.73
N GLU A 605 22.80 -17.89 -27.65
CA GLU A 605 22.82 -18.23 -29.07
C GLU A 605 24.26 -17.97 -29.55
N ALA A 606 25.06 -19.02 -29.55
CA ALA A 606 26.00 -19.23 -30.65
C ALA A 606 25.14 -19.70 -31.85
N HIS A 607 25.26 -19.21 -33.07
CA HIS A 607 26.42 -18.71 -33.83
C HIS A 607 25.96 -17.64 -34.86
N PRO A 608 26.86 -16.97 -35.61
CA PRO A 608 28.33 -17.06 -35.60
C PRO A 608 29.04 -15.87 -34.91
#